data_AF-A0AAJ5WNX8-F1
#
_entry.id   AF-A0AAJ5WNX8-F1
#
_cell.length_a   1.000
_cell.length_b   1.000
_cell.length_c   1.000
_cell.angle_alpha   90.00
_cell.angle_beta   90.00
_cell.angle_gamma   90.00
#
_symmetry.space_group_name_H-M   'P 1'
#
loop_
_entity.id
_entity.type
_entity.pdbx_description
1 polymer ?
#
loop_
_entity_poly.entity_id
_entity_poly.type
_entity_poly.pdbx_seq_one_letter_code
_entity_poly.pdbx_strand_id
1 'polypeptide(L)'
;MRLDRSLFWYLLSGWIFLLSACGQSADPGAPGNTTDAAAQQPGRPGTPPSENPPDTPAGFDRKAARLIFTKHARCRMGCRHIDEQEVREILEKGKVNIRKSEPAGRPDPKFALEGKTRDGQQVRIIFAASQRGMVVITVIDLDTNWTCDCR
;
A
#
# COMPACT_ATOMS: atom_id res chain seq x y z
N MET A 1 -62.54 8.91 11.37
CA MET A 1 -63.24 7.68 11.79
C MET A 1 -62.40 6.48 11.38
N ARG A 2 -62.07 5.61 12.36
CA ARG A 2 -61.95 4.13 12.32
C ARG A 2 -61.20 3.51 11.12
N LEU A 3 -60.29 2.55 11.26
CA LEU A 3 -59.91 1.72 12.41
C LEU A 3 -58.58 1.04 12.08
N ASP A 4 -57.83 0.82 13.14
CA ASP A 4 -56.63 0.02 13.29
C ASP A 4 -56.93 -1.50 13.25
N ARG A 5 -55.87 -2.32 13.38
CA ARG A 5 -55.76 -3.75 13.81
C ARG A 5 -55.41 -4.74 12.69
N SER A 6 -54.21 -5.34 12.64
CA SER A 6 -53.46 -6.16 13.62
C SER A 6 -53.93 -7.62 13.69
N LEU A 7 -52.97 -8.49 14.06
CA LEU A 7 -53.07 -9.89 14.50
C LEU A 7 -52.91 -10.96 13.39
N PHE A 8 -52.25 -12.12 13.53
CA PHE A 8 -51.58 -12.77 14.66
C PHE A 8 -50.84 -14.02 14.11
N TRP A 9 -49.62 -14.29 14.60
CA TRP A 9 -49.15 -15.57 15.16
C TRP A 9 -49.08 -16.84 14.27
N TYR A 10 -47.87 -17.39 14.15
CA TYR A 10 -47.61 -18.81 14.43
C TYR A 10 -46.28 -19.00 15.16
N LEU A 11 -46.32 -19.89 16.15
CA LEU A 11 -45.34 -20.18 17.19
C LEU A 11 -44.66 -21.54 16.95
N LEU A 12 -43.51 -21.72 17.62
CA LEU A 12 -43.05 -22.92 18.36
C LEU A 12 -42.59 -24.19 17.61
N SER A 13 -41.29 -24.46 17.70
CA SER A 13 -40.66 -25.69 18.26
C SER A 13 -39.15 -25.66 17.91
N GLY A 14 -38.16 -25.77 18.81
CA GLY A 14 -38.12 -26.27 20.17
C GLY A 14 -37.68 -27.73 20.20
N TRP A 15 -36.42 -28.04 19.84
CA TRP A 15 -35.78 -29.32 20.20
C TRP A 15 -34.33 -29.08 20.65
N ILE A 16 -33.99 -29.87 21.65
CA ILE A 16 -32.98 -29.70 22.67
C ILE A 16 -32.19 -31.02 22.72
N PHE A 17 -30.92 -30.95 23.13
CA PHE A 17 -30.00 -32.02 23.57
C PHE A 17 -29.55 -33.08 22.55
N LEU A 18 -28.22 -33.24 22.41
CA LEU A 18 -27.53 -34.40 23.00
C LEU A 18 -26.01 -34.14 23.11
N LEU A 19 -25.52 -34.03 24.35
CA LEU A 19 -24.13 -34.32 24.73
C LEU A 19 -24.01 -35.84 24.92
N SER A 20 -22.91 -36.44 24.45
CA SER A 20 -22.43 -37.73 24.97
C SER A 20 -20.91 -37.83 24.85
N ALA A 21 -20.25 -37.96 26.01
CA ALA A 21 -18.87 -38.46 26.19
C ALA A 21 -18.95 -40.00 26.35
N CYS A 22 -17.94 -40.88 26.16
CA CYS A 22 -16.51 -40.87 26.48
C CYS A 22 -15.73 -41.91 25.65
N GLY A 23 -14.41 -41.68 25.48
CA GLY A 23 -13.30 -42.65 25.61
C GLY A 23 -12.97 -43.57 24.42
N GLN A 24 -11.74 -44.06 24.20
CA GLN A 24 -10.37 -43.77 24.65
C GLN A 24 -9.48 -44.85 23.99
N SER A 25 -8.35 -44.51 23.37
CA SER A 25 -7.20 -45.42 23.30
C SER A 25 -5.92 -44.62 23.09
N ALA A 26 -4.96 -44.90 23.97
CA ALA A 26 -3.66 -44.27 24.10
C ALA A 26 -2.63 -44.88 23.14
N ASP A 27 -1.66 -44.08 22.71
CA ASP A 27 -0.37 -44.56 22.21
C ASP A 27 0.77 -43.91 23.02
N PRO A 28 1.85 -44.66 23.35
CA PRO A 28 2.90 -44.19 24.26
C PRO A 28 4.12 -43.60 23.54
N GLY A 29 4.58 -42.47 24.09
CA GLY A 29 5.99 -42.18 24.43
C GLY A 29 7.10 -42.24 23.37
N ALA A 30 7.68 -41.07 23.06
CA ALA A 30 9.14 -40.86 23.12
C ALA A 30 9.48 -39.36 23.25
N PRO A 31 10.60 -38.99 23.92
CA PRO A 31 10.82 -37.66 24.49
C PRO A 31 11.84 -36.81 23.72
N GLY A 32 11.97 -35.55 24.12
CA GLY A 32 13.30 -34.95 24.29
C GLY A 32 13.64 -33.76 23.40
N ASN A 33 13.96 -32.68 24.09
CA ASN A 33 14.20 -31.32 23.63
C ASN A 33 15.66 -31.09 23.15
N THR A 34 15.84 -29.97 22.44
CA THR A 34 17.03 -29.09 22.39
C THR A 34 18.34 -29.48 21.69
N THR A 35 18.90 -28.42 21.07
CA THR A 35 20.29 -28.08 20.76
C THR A 35 20.98 -28.63 19.50
N ASP A 36 21.14 -27.71 18.53
CA ASP A 36 22.39 -27.31 17.87
C ASP A 36 23.40 -28.40 17.46
N ALA A 37 23.55 -28.61 16.15
CA ALA A 37 24.88 -28.79 15.54
C ALA A 37 24.80 -28.64 14.02
N ALA A 38 25.67 -27.77 13.51
CA ALA A 38 25.89 -27.47 12.11
C ALA A 38 26.35 -28.69 11.29
N ALA A 39 25.88 -28.78 10.04
CA ALA A 39 26.61 -29.42 8.96
C ALA A 39 26.61 -28.47 7.75
N GLN A 40 27.74 -27.80 7.56
CA GLN A 40 28.04 -26.89 6.45
C GLN A 40 27.71 -27.50 5.08
N GLN A 41 26.95 -26.78 4.26
CA GLN A 41 27.04 -26.91 2.81
C GLN A 41 28.26 -26.11 2.30
N PRO A 42 29.11 -26.67 1.42
CA PRO A 42 30.28 -25.96 0.90
C PRO A 42 29.84 -24.80 0.00
N GLY A 43 30.41 -23.62 0.27
CA GLY A 43 30.06 -22.36 -0.36
C GLY A 43 30.27 -22.35 -1.87
N ARG A 44 29.26 -21.89 -2.60
CA ARG A 44 29.47 -21.32 -3.93
C ARG A 44 29.91 -19.87 -3.76
N PRO A 45 30.98 -19.41 -4.42
CA PRO A 45 31.37 -18.00 -4.39
C PRO A 45 30.21 -17.16 -4.93
N GLY A 46 29.67 -16.30 -4.08
CA GLY A 46 28.62 -15.37 -4.44
C GLY A 46 29.15 -14.38 -5.46
N THR A 47 28.47 -14.29 -6.60
CA THR A 47 28.64 -13.19 -7.55
C THR A 47 28.48 -11.86 -6.80
N PRO A 48 29.36 -10.87 -7.02
CA PRO A 48 29.20 -9.56 -6.40
C PRO A 48 27.86 -8.93 -6.81
N PRO A 49 27.18 -8.19 -5.92
CA PRO A 49 25.99 -7.43 -6.29
C PRO A 49 26.38 -6.43 -7.37
N SER A 50 25.79 -6.58 -8.55
CA SER A 50 25.89 -5.60 -9.63
C SER A 50 25.29 -4.29 -9.16
N GLU A 51 26.10 -3.22 -9.13
CA GLU A 51 25.72 -1.84 -8.77
C GLU A 51 24.85 -1.16 -9.85
N ASN A 52 23.86 -1.87 -10.39
CA ASN A 52 22.84 -1.23 -11.23
C ASN A 52 21.72 -0.71 -10.31
N PRO A 53 21.37 0.59 -10.37
CA PRO A 53 20.26 1.14 -9.59
C PRO A 53 18.97 0.36 -9.91
N PRO A 54 18.15 0.04 -8.91
CA PRO A 54 16.96 -0.78 -9.11
C PRO A 54 15.97 -0.07 -10.02
N ASP A 55 15.62 -0.74 -11.12
CA ASP A 55 14.35 -0.68 -11.85
C ASP A 55 13.74 0.71 -11.98
N THR A 56 14.36 1.60 -12.77
CA THR A 56 13.61 2.72 -13.34
C THR A 56 12.74 2.16 -14.47
N PRO A 57 11.39 2.22 -14.37
CA PRO A 57 10.53 1.75 -15.44
C PRO A 57 10.87 2.49 -16.74
N ALA A 58 10.94 1.77 -17.86
CA ALA A 58 11.18 2.37 -19.16
C ALA A 58 10.18 3.54 -19.40
N GLY A 59 10.71 4.74 -19.65
CA GLY A 59 9.91 5.95 -19.87
C GLY A 59 9.75 6.89 -18.66
N PHE A 60 10.37 6.59 -17.51
CA PHE A 60 10.36 7.48 -16.35
C PHE A 60 11.72 8.18 -16.15
N ASP A 61 11.97 9.26 -16.90
CA ASP A 61 13.16 10.08 -16.69
C ASP A 61 12.93 11.09 -15.55
N ARG A 62 13.70 10.93 -14.47
CA ARG A 62 13.64 11.77 -13.26
C ARG A 62 14.44 13.06 -13.39
N LYS A 63 15.42 13.13 -14.30
CA LYS A 63 16.59 14.02 -14.14
C LYS A 63 16.43 15.47 -14.63
N ALA A 64 15.40 15.81 -15.39
CA ALA A 64 15.28 17.17 -15.93
C ALA A 64 13.85 17.59 -16.31
N ALA A 65 12.83 16.91 -15.80
CA ALA A 65 11.48 17.20 -16.22
C ALA A 65 10.94 18.46 -15.53
N ARG A 66 10.56 19.46 -16.33
CA ARG A 66 9.73 20.58 -15.87
C ARG A 66 8.50 20.03 -15.14
N LEU A 67 8.32 20.42 -13.88
CA LEU A 67 7.14 20.08 -13.09
C LEU A 67 5.96 20.94 -13.50
N ILE A 68 4.82 20.31 -13.75
CA ILE A 68 3.55 20.96 -14.05
C ILE A 68 2.53 20.49 -13.02
N PHE A 69 2.04 21.41 -12.19
CA PHE A 69 1.10 21.07 -11.12
C PHE A 69 -0.34 21.24 -11.59
N THR A 70 -1.17 20.21 -11.41
CA THR A 70 -2.62 20.35 -11.58
C THR A 70 -3.22 21.21 -10.47
N LYS A 71 -4.46 21.72 -10.67
CA LYS A 71 -5.21 22.42 -9.62
C LYS A 71 -5.37 21.55 -8.37
N HIS A 72 -5.68 20.26 -8.56
CA HIS A 72 -5.88 19.32 -7.47
C HIS A 72 -4.59 19.09 -6.68
N ALA A 73 -3.45 18.94 -7.36
CA ALA A 73 -2.13 18.85 -6.71
C ALA A 73 -1.85 20.08 -5.86
N ARG A 74 -2.03 21.30 -6.41
CA ARG A 74 -1.79 22.55 -5.65
C ARG A 74 -2.67 22.68 -4.42
N CYS A 75 -3.95 22.35 -4.54
CA CYS A 75 -4.87 22.37 -3.39
C CYS A 75 -4.39 21.41 -2.28
N ARG A 76 -4.02 20.19 -2.69
CA ARG A 76 -3.56 19.15 -1.76
C ARG A 76 -2.21 19.45 -1.13
N MET A 77 -1.30 20.08 -1.86
CA MET A 77 -0.04 20.61 -1.35
C MET A 77 -0.28 21.64 -0.26
N GLY A 78 -1.13 22.65 -0.52
CA GLY A 78 -1.47 23.67 0.47
C GLY A 78 -2.15 23.11 1.71
N CYS A 79 -3.14 22.24 1.54
CA CYS A 79 -3.90 21.66 2.66
C CYS A 79 -3.06 20.73 3.56
N ARG A 80 -2.04 20.09 3.00
CA ARG A 80 -1.18 19.12 3.72
C ARG A 80 0.19 19.68 4.09
N HIS A 81 0.42 20.96 3.86
CA HIS A 81 1.71 21.61 4.08
C HIS A 81 2.88 20.90 3.36
N ILE A 82 2.65 20.46 2.12
CA ILE A 82 3.70 19.85 1.28
C ILE A 82 4.10 20.86 0.21
N ASP A 83 5.38 21.25 0.19
CA ASP A 83 5.90 22.24 -0.72
C ASP A 83 6.49 21.66 -2.03
N GLU A 84 6.86 22.52 -2.97
CA GLU A 84 7.41 22.08 -4.26
C GLU A 84 8.79 21.41 -4.13
N GLN A 85 9.60 21.80 -3.13
CA GLN A 85 10.93 21.21 -2.92
C GLN A 85 10.79 19.76 -2.46
N GLU A 86 9.82 19.48 -1.61
CA GLU A 86 9.46 18.13 -1.18
C GLU A 86 8.94 17.28 -2.33
N VAL A 87 8.11 17.85 -3.20
CA VAL A 87 7.67 17.15 -4.42
C VAL A 87 8.84 16.77 -5.31
N ARG A 88 9.80 17.68 -5.48
CA ARG A 88 11.03 17.44 -6.27
C ARG A 88 11.92 16.40 -5.62
N GLU A 89 12.09 16.46 -4.30
CA GLU A 89 12.83 15.45 -3.54
C GLU A 89 12.25 14.05 -3.77
N ILE A 90 10.93 13.91 -3.73
CA ILE A 90 10.27 12.62 -3.98
C ILE A 90 10.40 12.19 -5.43
N LEU A 91 10.37 13.11 -6.41
CA LEU A 91 10.64 12.76 -7.80
C LEU A 91 12.05 12.17 -7.97
N GLU A 92 13.05 12.75 -7.31
CA GLU A 92 14.44 12.31 -7.41
C GLU A 92 14.68 11.00 -6.64
N LYS A 93 14.30 10.96 -5.37
CA LYS A 93 14.72 9.93 -4.40
C LYS A 93 13.62 8.91 -4.08
N GLY A 94 12.37 9.19 -4.43
CA GLY A 94 11.22 8.36 -4.10
C GLY A 94 11.29 6.98 -4.74
N LYS A 95 10.74 6.00 -4.03
CA LYS A 95 10.59 4.62 -4.50
C LYS A 95 9.30 4.48 -5.29
N VAL A 96 9.35 3.88 -6.47
CA VAL A 96 8.15 3.67 -7.28
C VAL A 96 7.30 2.58 -6.63
N ASN A 97 6.04 2.88 -6.34
CA ASN A 97 5.04 1.91 -5.97
C ASN A 97 4.33 1.40 -7.23
N ILE A 98 4.77 0.26 -7.76
CA ILE A 98 4.22 -0.35 -8.97
C ILE A 98 2.73 -0.67 -8.81
N ARG A 99 2.28 -1.08 -7.61
CA ARG A 99 0.86 -1.40 -7.33
C ARG A 99 -0.06 -0.18 -7.43
N LYS A 100 0.48 1.02 -7.26
CA LYS A 100 -0.26 2.30 -7.35
C LYS A 100 0.07 3.07 -8.62
N SER A 101 0.93 2.52 -9.47
CA SER A 101 1.30 3.09 -10.75
C SER A 101 0.48 2.48 -11.88
N GLU A 102 0.43 3.18 -13.00
CA GLU A 102 -0.19 2.73 -14.25
C GLU A 102 0.80 2.95 -15.41
N PRO A 103 1.91 2.18 -15.49
CA PRO A 103 2.99 2.43 -16.45
C PRO A 103 2.59 2.18 -17.92
N ALA A 104 1.60 1.31 -18.15
CA ALA A 104 1.03 1.07 -19.47
C ALA A 104 -0.18 1.99 -19.77
N GLY A 105 -0.50 2.90 -18.85
CA GLY A 105 -1.60 3.84 -18.98
C GLY A 105 -1.44 4.76 -20.17
N ARG A 106 -2.54 5.03 -20.87
CA ARG A 106 -2.60 5.94 -22.01
C ARG A 106 -3.57 7.10 -21.70
N PRO A 107 -3.35 8.31 -22.26
CA PRO A 107 -2.24 8.69 -23.15
C PRO A 107 -0.89 8.81 -22.45
N ASP A 108 -0.89 9.20 -21.17
CA ASP A 108 0.32 9.44 -20.38
C ASP A 108 0.45 8.37 -19.25
N PRO A 109 1.55 7.62 -19.19
CA PRO A 109 1.85 6.70 -18.09
C PRO A 109 1.88 7.41 -16.73
N LYS A 110 1.37 6.75 -15.69
CA LYS A 110 1.34 7.31 -14.32
C LYS A 110 2.24 6.51 -13.39
N PHE A 111 2.98 7.22 -12.55
CA PHE A 111 3.90 6.64 -11.59
C PHE A 111 3.61 7.19 -10.20
N ALA A 112 3.37 6.29 -9.26
CA ALA A 112 3.24 6.60 -7.85
C ALA A 112 4.61 6.48 -7.20
N LEU A 113 5.18 7.58 -6.73
CA LEU A 113 6.43 7.57 -5.97
C LEU A 113 6.11 7.81 -4.49
N GLU A 114 6.74 7.03 -3.64
CA GLU A 114 6.64 7.13 -2.18
C GLU A 114 7.99 7.41 -1.56
N GLY A 115 8.00 8.22 -0.52
CA GLY A 115 9.20 8.54 0.22
C GLY A 115 8.91 9.45 1.39
N LYS A 116 9.93 9.61 2.23
CA LYS A 116 9.91 10.53 3.35
C LYS A 116 10.46 11.87 2.87
N THR A 117 9.73 12.95 3.12
CA THR A 117 10.16 14.33 2.84
C THR A 117 11.18 14.79 3.89
N ARG A 118 11.86 15.91 3.62
CA ARG A 118 12.82 16.55 4.52
C ARG A 118 12.28 16.89 5.92
N ASP A 119 10.99 17.16 6.05
CA ASP A 119 10.34 17.47 7.33
C ASP A 119 9.80 16.21 8.04
N GLY A 120 9.92 15.06 7.38
CA GLY A 120 9.64 13.75 7.93
C GLY A 120 8.26 13.18 7.61
N GLN A 121 7.45 13.84 6.79
CA GLN A 121 6.17 13.29 6.32
C GLN A 121 6.38 12.13 5.35
N GLN A 122 5.70 11.00 5.56
CA GLN A 122 5.66 9.93 4.56
C GLN A 122 4.61 10.27 3.50
N VAL A 123 5.04 10.51 2.26
CA VAL A 123 4.15 10.97 1.18
C VAL A 123 4.11 10.01 0.01
N ARG A 124 3.01 10.07 -0.76
CA ARG A 124 2.87 9.48 -2.09
C ARG A 124 2.51 10.58 -3.09
N ILE A 125 3.25 10.64 -4.19
CA ILE A 125 3.02 11.59 -5.27
C ILE A 125 2.75 10.83 -6.56
N ILE A 126 1.69 11.23 -7.27
CA ILE A 126 1.36 10.65 -8.57
C ILE A 126 1.86 11.60 -9.66
N PHE A 127 2.84 11.12 -10.43
CA PHE A 127 3.38 11.80 -11.60
C PHE A 127 2.81 11.18 -12.87
N ALA A 128 2.50 11.99 -13.87
CA ALA A 128 2.28 11.54 -15.23
C ALA A 128 3.41 12.03 -16.14
N ALA A 129 4.01 11.09 -16.86
CA ALA A 129 5.04 11.40 -17.85
C ALA A 129 4.35 11.86 -19.14
N SER A 130 4.33 13.18 -19.37
CA SER A 130 3.70 13.81 -20.53
C SER A 130 4.75 14.43 -21.45
N GLN A 131 4.41 14.64 -22.72
CA GLN A 131 5.32 15.27 -23.70
C GLN A 131 5.78 16.69 -23.28
N ARG A 132 4.99 17.38 -22.44
CA ARG A 132 5.28 18.73 -21.96
C ARG A 132 6.14 18.78 -20.69
N GLY A 133 6.38 17.64 -20.05
CA GLY A 133 7.06 17.53 -18.77
C GLY A 133 6.33 16.60 -17.80
N MET A 134 6.77 16.63 -16.54
CA MET A 134 6.21 15.79 -15.48
C MET A 134 5.02 16.48 -14.84
N VAL A 135 3.84 15.91 -15.05
CA VAL A 135 2.61 16.44 -14.48
C VAL A 135 2.40 15.85 -13.09
N VAL A 136 2.36 16.69 -12.06
CA VAL A 136 2.01 16.32 -10.70
C VAL A 136 0.49 16.29 -10.59
N ILE A 137 -0.09 15.10 -10.56
CA ILE A 137 -1.54 14.90 -10.52
C ILE A 137 -2.07 15.14 -9.10
N THR A 138 -1.43 14.54 -8.10
CA THR A 138 -1.87 14.64 -6.71
C THR A 138 -0.73 14.34 -5.76
N VAL A 139 -0.84 14.88 -4.54
CA VAL A 139 0.07 14.68 -3.42
C VAL A 139 -0.74 14.17 -2.24
N ILE A 140 -0.26 13.12 -1.58
CA ILE A 140 -0.96 12.39 -0.53
C ILE A 140 0.00 12.24 0.64
N ASP A 141 -0.39 12.72 1.82
CA ASP A 141 0.22 12.33 3.09
C ASP A 141 -0.32 10.94 3.46
N LEU A 142 0.58 10.01 3.76
CA LEU A 142 0.25 8.63 4.11
C LEU A 142 0.13 8.41 5.62
N ASP A 143 0.63 9.33 6.43
CA ASP A 143 0.61 9.26 7.89
C ASP A 143 -0.63 9.98 8.46
N THR A 144 -1.04 11.09 7.84
CA THR A 144 -2.12 11.93 8.35
C THR A 144 -3.29 12.04 7.38
N ASN A 145 -4.50 11.84 7.90
CA ASN A 145 -5.72 12.08 7.15
C ASN A 145 -6.22 13.52 7.32
N TRP A 146 -5.88 14.38 6.36
CA TRP A 146 -6.28 15.79 6.34
C TRP A 146 -7.69 15.98 5.76
N THR A 147 -8.52 16.76 6.45
CA THR A 147 -9.83 17.19 5.92
C THR A 147 -9.64 18.37 4.96
N CYS A 148 -9.66 18.10 3.65
CA CYS A 148 -9.49 19.10 2.59
C CYS A 148 -10.73 19.14 1.67
N ASP A 149 -11.24 20.33 1.33
CA ASP A 149 -12.25 20.52 0.26
C ASP A 149 -11.55 20.80 -1.09
N CYS A 150 -10.76 19.84 -1.57
CA CYS A 150 -10.09 19.94 -2.87
C CYS A 150 -10.96 19.33 -3.98
N ARG A 151 -11.39 20.17 -4.93
CA ARG A 151 -12.20 19.80 -6.11
C ARG A 151 -11.39 19.83 -7.39
#